data_AF-A0A7C2FPT0-F1
#
_entry.id   AF-A0A7C2FPT0-F1
#
_cell.length_a   1.000
_cell.length_b   1.000
_cell.length_c   1.000
_cell.angle_alpha   90.00
_cell.angle_beta   90.00
_cell.angle_gamma   90.00
#
_symmetry.space_group_name_H-M   'P 1'
#
loop_
_entity.id
_entity.type
_entity.pdbx_description
1 polymer ?
#
loop_
_entity_poly.entity_id
_entity_poly.type
_entity_poly.pdbx_seq_one_letter_code
_entity_poly.pdbx_strand_id
1 'polypeptide(L)'
;MNDVLHRKCEVCLVNDALYTCRLCGRAVCGEDFNVQHGVCKVCSLTLCELCGRQLSVGYCVVCGRLGCEDCMVQVSNVAYICRECFSKNRSVKTVYKFPVNSNR
;
A
#
# COMPACT_ATOMS: atom_id res chain seq x y z
N MET A 1 -17.35 -6.03 -39.60
CA MET A 1 -17.36 -6.72 -38.29
C MET A 1 -16.46 -5.91 -37.37
N ASN A 2 -17.04 -5.22 -36.39
CA ASN A 2 -16.25 -4.45 -35.42
C ASN A 2 -15.71 -5.43 -34.38
N ASP A 3 -14.43 -5.76 -34.52
CA ASP A 3 -13.68 -6.54 -33.55
C ASP A 3 -13.40 -5.65 -32.33
N VAL A 4 -14.40 -5.55 -31.43
CA VAL A 4 -14.18 -4.90 -30.14
C VAL A 4 -13.41 -5.90 -29.28
N LEU A 5 -12.09 -5.86 -29.37
CA LEU A 5 -11.19 -6.65 -28.54
C LEU A 5 -11.47 -6.32 -27.06
N HIS A 6 -12.37 -7.08 -26.43
CA HIS A 6 -12.65 -6.95 -25.00
C HIS A 6 -11.39 -7.38 -24.26
N ARG A 7 -10.66 -6.41 -23.69
CA ARG A 7 -9.49 -6.72 -22.88
C ARG A 7 -9.94 -7.56 -21.69
N LYS A 8 -9.28 -8.70 -21.48
CA LYS A 8 -9.51 -9.53 -20.29
C LYS A 8 -8.98 -8.84 -19.05
N CYS A 9 -9.60 -9.14 -17.90
CA CYS A 9 -9.12 -8.72 -16.60
C CYS A 9 -7.67 -9.19 -16.40
N GLU A 10 -6.77 -8.27 -16.10
CA GLU A 10 -5.35 -8.56 -15.87
C GLU A 10 -5.07 -9.24 -14.51
N VAL A 11 -6.12 -9.48 -13.70
CA VAL A 11 -6.02 -10.20 -12.41
C VAL A 11 -6.52 -11.63 -12.57
N CYS A 12 -7.79 -11.84 -12.93
CA CYS A 12 -8.33 -13.20 -13.05
C CYS A 12 -8.14 -13.84 -14.42
N LEU A 13 -7.86 -13.08 -15.49
CA LEU A 13 -7.72 -13.54 -16.88
C LEU A 13 -8.97 -14.22 -17.48
N VAL A 14 -10.10 -14.26 -16.77
CA VAL A 14 -11.33 -14.92 -17.20
C VAL A 14 -12.36 -13.89 -17.67
N ASN A 15 -12.72 -12.97 -16.78
CA ASN A 15 -13.76 -11.97 -17.00
C ASN A 15 -13.27 -10.82 -17.87
N ASP A 16 -14.19 -10.13 -18.54
CA ASP A 16 -13.87 -8.92 -19.31
C ASP A 16 -13.54 -7.75 -18.37
N ALA A 17 -12.57 -6.93 -18.76
CA ALA A 17 -12.18 -5.76 -18.00
C ALA A 17 -13.20 -4.63 -18.19
N LEU A 18 -13.65 -4.08 -17.06
CA LEU A 18 -14.65 -3.00 -17.02
C LEU A 18 -14.08 -1.72 -16.40
N TYR A 19 -13.02 -1.83 -15.61
CA TYR A 19 -12.43 -0.73 -14.85
C TYR A 19 -10.91 -0.67 -15.05
N THR A 20 -10.33 0.52 -14.85
CA THR A 20 -8.87 0.71 -14.81
C THR A 20 -8.46 1.12 -13.41
N CYS A 21 -7.49 0.43 -12.80
CA CYS A 21 -6.99 0.76 -11.47
C CYS A 21 -6.24 2.10 -11.48
N ARG A 22 -6.65 3.07 -10.65
CA ARG A 22 -6.01 4.39 -10.58
C ARG A 22 -4.54 4.36 -10.08
N LEU A 23 -4.10 3.27 -9.45
CA LEU A 23 -2.76 3.17 -8.85
C LEU A 23 -1.76 2.40 -9.71
N CYS A 24 -2.14 1.26 -10.28
CA CYS A 24 -1.24 0.44 -11.11
C CYS A 24 -1.58 0.42 -12.59
N GLY A 25 -2.70 1.01 -13.01
CA GLY A 25 -3.11 1.05 -14.42
C GLY A 25 -3.70 -0.24 -14.99
N ARG A 26 -3.73 -1.35 -14.23
CA ARG A 26 -4.33 -2.61 -14.69
C ARG A 26 -5.81 -2.44 -15.05
N ALA A 27 -6.21 -3.00 -16.18
CA ALA A 27 -7.59 -3.21 -16.57
C ALA A 27 -8.17 -4.44 -15.85
N VAL A 28 -9.25 -4.28 -15.09
CA VAL A 28 -9.81 -5.33 -14.24
C VAL A 28 -11.33 -5.44 -14.40
N CYS A 29 -11.86 -6.65 -14.16
CA CYS A 29 -13.30 -6.89 -14.11
C CYS A 29 -13.92 -6.27 -12.84
N GLY A 30 -15.26 -6.24 -12.77
CA GLY A 30 -15.96 -5.72 -11.60
C GLY A 30 -15.70 -6.51 -10.32
N GLU A 31 -15.42 -7.81 -10.41
CA GLU A 31 -15.09 -8.63 -9.25
C GLU A 31 -13.71 -8.31 -8.69
N ASP A 32 -12.75 -7.90 -9.52
CA ASP A 32 -11.39 -7.56 -9.10
C ASP A 32 -11.19 -6.06 -8.87
N PHE A 33 -12.27 -5.29 -8.85
CA PHE A 33 -12.25 -3.85 -8.61
C PHE A 33 -12.86 -3.50 -7.24
N ASN A 34 -12.09 -2.77 -6.43
CA ASN A 34 -12.59 -2.14 -5.22
C ASN A 34 -13.15 -0.74 -5.57
N VAL A 35 -14.47 -0.65 -5.68
CA VAL A 35 -15.19 0.58 -6.02
C VAL A 35 -14.96 1.68 -4.99
N GLN A 36 -14.97 1.34 -3.69
CA GLN A 36 -14.80 2.31 -2.60
C GLN A 36 -13.46 3.07 -2.70
N HIS A 37 -12.39 2.39 -3.12
CA HIS A 37 -11.05 2.97 -3.22
C HIS A 37 -10.63 3.32 -4.66
N GLY A 38 -11.43 2.94 -5.66
CA GLY A 38 -11.14 3.18 -7.08
C GLY A 38 -9.91 2.41 -7.60
N VAL A 39 -9.61 1.24 -7.04
CA VAL A 39 -8.39 0.47 -7.31
C VAL A 39 -8.72 -1.00 -7.51
N CYS A 40 -7.83 -1.77 -8.14
CA CYS A 40 -7.97 -3.22 -8.15
C CYS A 40 -7.81 -3.82 -6.74
N LYS A 41 -8.37 -5.01 -6.50
CA LYS A 41 -8.27 -5.71 -5.22
C LYS A 41 -6.82 -5.94 -4.79
N VAL A 42 -5.91 -6.21 -5.72
CA VAL A 42 -4.47 -6.36 -5.43
C VAL A 42 -3.87 -5.09 -4.81
N CYS A 43 -4.16 -3.93 -5.40
CA CYS A 43 -3.75 -2.64 -4.83
C CYS A 43 -4.48 -2.37 -3.51
N SER A 44 -5.76 -2.72 -3.40
CA SER A 44 -6.53 -2.53 -2.17
C SER A 44 -5.92 -3.26 -0.97
N LEU A 45 -5.40 -4.47 -1.17
CA LEU A 45 -4.75 -5.28 -0.12
C LEU A 45 -3.40 -4.73 0.32
N THR A 46 -2.82 -3.81 -0.45
CA THR A 46 -1.49 -3.23 -0.22
C THR A 46 -1.54 -1.73 0.04
N LEU A 47 -2.74 -1.15 0.20
CA LEU A 47 -2.92 0.24 0.59
C LEU A 47 -2.34 0.49 1.98
N CYS A 48 -1.82 1.70 2.17
CA CYS A 48 -1.46 2.17 3.51
C CYS A 48 -2.68 2.12 4.43
N GLU A 49 -2.58 1.36 5.52
CA GLU A 49 -3.64 1.20 6.51
C GLU A 49 -3.84 2.44 7.41
N LEU A 50 -2.98 3.45 7.25
CA LEU A 50 -3.02 4.70 8.02
C LEU A 50 -3.78 5.80 7.27
N CYS A 51 -3.62 5.89 5.94
CA CYS A 51 -4.25 6.94 5.15
C CYS A 51 -5.14 6.43 4.01
N GLY A 52 -4.97 5.19 3.55
CA GLY A 52 -5.72 4.61 2.42
C GLY A 52 -5.45 5.24 1.05
N ARG A 53 -4.47 6.14 0.92
CA ARG A 53 -4.26 6.95 -0.30
C ARG A 53 -3.31 6.29 -1.31
N GLN A 54 -2.24 5.68 -0.82
CA GLN A 54 -1.09 5.18 -1.59
C GLN A 54 -0.77 3.74 -1.23
N LEU A 55 0.05 3.07 -2.06
CA LEU A 55 0.58 1.74 -1.75
C LEU A 55 1.59 1.79 -0.60
N SER A 56 1.64 0.71 0.14
CA SER A 56 2.59 0.49 1.23
C SER A 56 4.01 0.32 0.72
N VAL A 57 4.98 0.92 1.41
CA VAL A 57 6.42 0.70 1.21
C VAL A 57 6.99 -0.32 2.19
N GLY A 58 6.24 -0.68 3.23
CA GLY A 58 6.67 -1.61 4.26
C GLY A 58 5.67 -1.68 5.42
N TYR A 59 6.03 -2.39 6.48
CA TYR A 59 5.20 -2.53 7.68
C TYR A 59 5.85 -1.87 8.88
N CYS A 60 5.03 -1.41 9.83
CA CYS A 60 5.51 -0.87 11.09
C CYS A 60 6.04 -1.99 11.97
N VAL A 61 7.31 -1.95 12.37
CA VAL A 61 7.91 -2.97 13.25
C VAL A 61 7.30 -3.01 14.66
N VAL A 62 6.45 -2.04 15.01
CA VAL A 62 5.76 -1.97 16.31
C VAL A 62 4.34 -2.54 16.24
N CYS A 63 3.53 -2.16 15.24
CA CYS A 63 2.12 -2.56 15.15
C CYS A 63 1.74 -3.44 13.96
N GLY A 64 2.68 -3.76 13.07
CA GLY A 64 2.45 -4.62 11.91
C GLY A 64 1.70 -3.98 10.74
N ARG A 65 1.04 -2.82 10.93
CA ARG A 65 0.30 -2.14 9.85
C ARG A 65 1.20 -1.73 8.68
N LEU A 66 0.67 -1.89 7.47
CA LEU A 66 1.21 -1.42 6.20
C LEU A 66 1.17 0.11 6.12
N GLY A 67 2.29 0.72 5.73
CA GLY A 67 2.43 2.17 5.66
C GLY A 67 3.08 2.64 4.36
N CYS A 68 2.59 3.74 3.79
CA CYS A 68 3.23 4.41 2.66
C CYS A 68 4.43 5.25 3.10
N GLU A 69 5.19 5.76 2.13
CA GLU A 69 6.37 6.61 2.36
C GLU A 69 6.05 7.82 3.24
N ASP A 70 4.88 8.43 3.05
CA ASP A 70 4.45 9.51 3.92
C ASP A 70 4.26 8.98 5.36
N CYS A 71 3.41 7.99 5.58
CA CYS A 71 2.99 7.62 6.94
C CYS A 71 4.05 6.85 7.76
N MET A 72 5.23 6.59 7.20
CA MET A 72 6.30 5.79 7.80
C MET A 72 7.56 6.61 8.05
N VAL A 73 8.25 6.29 9.14
CA VAL A 73 9.59 6.80 9.46
C VAL A 73 10.55 5.64 9.32
N GLN A 74 11.51 5.74 8.40
CA GLN A 74 12.57 4.75 8.26
C GLN A 74 13.54 4.88 9.44
N VAL A 75 13.74 3.80 10.18
CA VAL A 75 14.60 3.77 11.38
C VAL A 75 15.87 2.94 11.18
N SER A 76 15.96 2.18 10.09
CA SER A 76 17.19 1.54 9.60
C SER A 76 17.09 1.29 8.10
N ASN A 77 18.14 0.75 7.48
CA ASN A 77 18.14 0.39 6.05
C ASN A 77 16.99 -0.55 5.64
N VAL A 78 16.37 -1.27 6.59
CA VAL A 78 15.33 -2.28 6.31
C VAL A 78 14.08 -2.17 7.19
N ALA A 79 14.03 -1.21 8.13
CA ALA A 79 12.96 -1.14 9.13
C ALA A 79 12.26 0.22 9.15
N TYR A 80 10.94 0.18 9.38
CA TYR A 80 10.07 1.35 9.45
C TYR A 80 9.20 1.33 10.71
N ILE A 81 8.89 2.52 11.23
CA ILE A 81 7.90 2.74 12.29
C ILE A 81 6.85 3.73 11.76
N CYS A 82 5.56 3.44 11.92
CA CYS A 82 4.53 4.39 11.52
C CYS A 82 4.52 5.63 12.41
N ARG A 83 4.12 6.78 11.86
CA ARG A 83 4.07 8.07 12.58
C ARG A 83 3.30 8.00 13.91
N GLU A 84 2.22 7.21 13.97
CA GLU A 84 1.44 7.01 15.20
C GLU A 84 2.21 6.26 16.29
N CYS A 85 2.94 5.21 15.92
CA CYS A 85 3.78 4.49 16.88
C CYS A 85 4.98 5.36 17.27
N PHE A 86 5.59 6.06 16.32
CA PHE A 86 6.75 6.92 16.56
C PHE A 86 6.42 8.04 17.57
N SER A 87 5.25 8.67 17.46
CA SER A 87 4.84 9.75 18.38
C SER A 87 4.57 9.25 19.81
N LYS A 88 3.95 8.08 19.96
CA LYS A 88 3.63 7.47 21.27
C LYS A 88 4.84 6.87 21.98
N ASN A 89 5.86 6.50 21.22
CA ASN A 89 6.97 5.66 21.68
C ASN A 89 8.31 6.38 21.66
N ARG A 90 8.35 7.67 22.04
CA ARG A 90 9.61 8.44 22.17
C ARG A 90 10.66 7.78 23.07
N SER A 91 10.26 6.83 23.92
CA SER A 91 11.13 6.10 24.87
C SER A 91 11.18 4.59 24.64
N VAL A 92 10.60 4.05 23.55
CA VAL A 92 10.62 2.59 23.35
C VAL A 92 12.05 2.15 23.05
N LYS A 93 12.65 1.51 24.04
CA LYS A 93 13.73 0.54 23.89
C LYS A 93 13.20 -0.61 23.04
N THR A 94 13.05 -0.39 21.74
CA THR A 94 12.95 -1.49 20.80
C THR A 94 14.22 -2.32 20.96
N VAL A 95 14.12 -3.64 20.76
CA VAL A 95 15.30 -4.53 20.72
C VAL A 95 16.36 -4.01 19.72
N TYR A 96 15.92 -3.19 18.78
CA TYR A 96 16.75 -2.32 17.95
C TYR A 96 17.23 -1.09 18.72
N LYS A 97 18.51 -1.07 19.08
CA LYS A 97 19.22 0.18 19.43
C LYS A 97 19.30 1.04 18.17
N PHE A 98 18.42 2.02 18.04
CA PHE A 98 18.47 2.96 16.92
C PHE A 98 19.39 4.12 17.29
N PRO A 99 20.54 4.34 16.61
CA PRO A 99 21.20 5.62 16.66
C PRO A 99 20.24 6.63 16.00
N VAL A 100 19.64 7.50 16.82
CA VAL A 100 18.91 8.65 16.32
C VAL A 100 19.94 9.56 15.68
N ASN A 101 20.08 9.49 14.35
CA ASN A 101 20.92 10.43 13.63
C ASN A 101 20.13 11.75 13.52
N SER A 102 20.18 12.52 14.60
CA SER A 102 19.68 13.89 14.67
C SER A 102 20.61 14.78 13.84
N ASN A 103 20.43 14.78 12.52
CA ASN A 103 20.95 15.83 11.66
C ASN A 103 19.90 16.18 10.61
N ARG A 104 18.93 16.97 11.06
CA ARG A 104 18.26 17.98 10.24
C ARG A 104 17.72 19.08 11.12
#